data_AF-A0AAN1XXZ4-F1
#
_entry.id   AF-A0AAN1XXZ4-F1
#
_cell.length_a   1.000
_cell.length_b   1.000
_cell.length_c   1.000
_cell.angle_alpha   90.00
_cell.angle_beta   90.00
_cell.angle_gamma   90.00
#
_symmetry.space_group_name_H-M   'P 1'
#
loop_
_entity.id
_entity.type
_entity.pdbx_description
1 polymer ?
#
loop_
_entity_poly.entity_id
_entity_poly.type
_entity_poly.pdbx_seq_one_letter_code
_entity_poly.pdbx_strand_id
1 'polypeptide(L)' 'MRGEVELYARTGAGATLLVDVVDRGRFIERDGGTPGRGFGLRIVRAIAREVTIEPNGGTSVRMVFDVPRLAG' A
#
# COMPACT_ATOMS: atom_id res chain seq x y z
N MET A 1 -8.52 -20.62 2.73
CA MET A 1 -8.66 -19.87 1.46
C MET A 1 -7.34 -19.19 1.17
N ARG A 2 -6.72 -19.44 0.01
CA ARG A 2 -5.56 -18.66 -0.44
C ARG A 2 -6.09 -17.28 -0.85
N GLY A 3 -5.75 -16.23 -0.10
CA GLY A 3 -6.04 -14.86 -0.52
C GLY A 3 -5.19 -14.56 -1.75
N GLU A 4 -5.84 -14.16 -2.84
CA GLU A 4 -5.16 -13.73 -4.05
C GLU A 4 -4.80 -12.24 -3.87
N VAL A 5 -3.50 -11.97 -3.76
CA VAL A 5 -2.95 -10.63 -3.65
C VAL A 5 -2.37 -10.26 -5.01
N GLU A 6 -2.87 -9.18 -5.58
CA GLU A 6 -2.40 -8.61 -6.84
C GLU A 6 -1.55 -7.37 -6.54
N LEU A 7 -0.45 -7.22 -7.27
CA LEU A 7 0.45 -6.07 -7.15
C LEU A 7 0.65 -5.43 -8.52
N TYR A 8 0.39 -4.13 -8.59
CA TYR A 8 0.58 -3.32 -9.78
C TYR A 8 1.55 -2.19 -9.47
N ALA A 9 2.62 -2.07 -10.25
CA ALA A 9 3.60 -1.00 -10.10
C ALA A 9 3.73 -0.24 -11.43
N ARG A 10 3.73 1.10 -11.35
CA ARG A 10 3.96 1.96 -12.50
C ARG A 10 4.70 3.22 -12.10
N THR A 11 5.56 3.71 -12.98
CA THR A 11 6.20 5.02 -12.82
C THR A 11 5.19 6.14 -13.08
N GLY A 12 5.17 7.15 -12.22
CA GLY A 12 4.35 8.35 -12.38
C GLY A 12 5.16 9.57 -12.81
N ALA A 13 4.49 10.72 -12.89
CA ALA A 13 5.16 12.00 -13.14
C ALA A 13 6.13 12.36 -11.99
N GLY A 14 7.17 13.13 -12.30
CA GLY A 14 8.07 13.68 -11.27
C GLY A 14 8.97 12.64 -10.57
N ALA A 15 9.39 11.58 -11.28
CA ALA A 15 10.20 10.48 -10.72
C ALA A 15 9.52 9.82 -9.51
N THR A 16 8.24 9.47 -9.66
CA THR A 16 7.49 8.75 -8.63
C THR A 16 7.23 7.31 -9.06
N LEU A 17 7.08 6.41 -8.08
CA LEU A 17 6.61 5.05 -8.27
C LEU A 17 5.26 4.91 -7.57
N LEU A 18 4.24 4.56 -8.33
CA LEU A 18 2.92 4.21 -7.81
C LEU A 18 2.84 2.69 -7.69
N VAL A 19 2.50 2.21 -6.50
CA VAL A 19 2.29 0.79 -6.21
C VAL A 19 0.88 0.61 -5.66
N ASP A 20 0.07 -0.19 -6.33
CA ASP A 20 -1.24 -0.62 -5.89
C ASP A 20 -1.14 -2.09 -5.45
N VAL A 21 -1.57 -2.38 -4.21
CA VAL A 21 -1.72 -3.74 -3.68
C VAL A 21 -3.19 -4.00 -3.46
N VAL A 22 -3.73 -5.02 -4.12
CA VAL A 22 -5.14 -5.39 -4.04
C VAL A 22 -5.25 -6.79 -3.48
N ASP A 23 -5.85 -6.90 -2.31
CA ASP A 23 -6.27 -8.17 -1.72
C ASP A 23 -7.77 -8.34 -1.94
N ARG A 24 -8.16 -9.39 -2.70
CA ARG A 24 -9.56 -9.76 -2.90
C ARG A 24 -10.09 -10.72 -1.82
N GLY A 25 -9.29 -11.00 -0.79
CA GLY A 25 -9.73 -11.70 0.42
C GLY A 25 -10.69 -10.86 1.26
N ARG A 26 -11.21 -11.44 2.34
CA ARG A 26 -12.02 -10.69 3.31
C ARG A 26 -11.15 -9.61 3.94
N PHE A 27 -11.59 -8.36 3.89
CA PHE A 27 -10.95 -7.25 4.61
C PHE A 27 -10.70 -7.70 6.06
N ILE A 28 -9.50 -7.45 6.57
CA ILE A 28 -9.16 -7.82 7.95
C ILE A 28 -10.02 -6.94 8.86
N GLU A 29 -11.21 -7.42 9.21
CA GLU A 29 -11.97 -6.99 10.37
C GLU A 29 -11.10 -7.33 11.58
N ARG A 30 -10.23 -6.40 11.98
CA ARG A 30 -9.51 -6.53 13.22
C ARG A 30 -10.52 -6.33 14.34
N ASP A 31 -11.01 -7.42 14.91
CA ASP A 31 -11.62 -7.40 16.23
C ASP A 31 -10.66 -6.68 17.20
N GLY A 32 -10.99 -5.44 17.56
CA GLY A 32 -10.29 -4.65 18.59
C GLY A 32 -8.99 -3.96 18.21
N GLY A 33 -8.54 -3.98 16.95
CA GLY A 33 -7.29 -3.33 16.54
C GLY A 33 -7.49 -1.90 16.03
N THR A 34 -7.05 -0.87 16.76
CA THR A 34 -7.11 0.53 16.29
C THR A 34 -6.47 0.66 14.90
N PRO A 35 -7.17 1.25 13.90
CA PRO A 35 -6.59 1.55 12.60
C PRO A 35 -5.26 2.31 12.76
N GLY A 36 -4.21 1.88 12.04
CA GLY A 36 -2.89 2.53 12.08
C GLY A 36 -1.83 1.94 13.02
N ARG A 37 -2.12 0.89 13.81
CA ARG A 37 -1.17 0.36 14.81
C ARG A 37 -0.23 -0.77 14.37
N GLY A 38 -0.39 -1.32 13.17
CA GLY A 38 0.52 -2.37 12.69
C GLY A 38 1.92 -1.81 12.38
N PHE A 39 2.98 -2.42 12.92
CA PHE A 39 4.36 -1.98 12.67
C PHE A 39 4.69 -1.93 11.17
N GLY A 40 4.20 -2.89 10.38
CA GLY A 40 4.34 -2.86 8.91
C GLY A 40 3.73 -1.61 8.27
N LEU A 41 2.53 -1.18 8.70
CA LEU A 41 1.90 0.03 8.18
C LEU A 41 2.65 1.30 8.63
N ARG A 42 3.26 1.28 9.82
CA ARG A 42 4.13 2.37 10.28
C ARG A 42 5.37 2.51 9.40
N ILE A 43 6.00 1.39 9.04
CA ILE A 43 7.12 1.38 8.09
C ILE A 43 6.65 1.95 6.76
N VAL A 44 5.57 1.40 6.17
CA VAL A 44 5.03 1.84 4.89
C VAL A 44 4.77 3.34 4.87
N ARG A 45 4.15 3.90 5.91
CA ARG A 45 3.91 5.35 6.04
C ARG A 45 5.18 6.17 6.23
N ALA A 46 6.27 5.58 6.72
CA ALA A 46 7.54 6.27 6.88
C ALA A 46 8.36 6.32 5.58
N ILE A 47 8.18 5.33 4.68
CA ILE A 47 8.91 5.24 3.42
C ILE A 47 8.16 5.80 2.22
N ALA A 48 6.83 5.67 2.21
CA ALA A 48 6.00 6.17 1.13
C ALA A 48 5.71 7.65 1.36
N ARG A 49 5.75 8.42 0.27
CA ARG A 49 5.30 9.81 0.26
C ARG A 49 3.81 9.92 0.58
N GLU A 50 3.01 8.99 0.06
CA GLU A 50 1.57 8.94 0.27
C GLU A 50 1.09 7.49 0.39
N VAL A 51 0.11 7.24 1.26
CA VAL A 51 -0.53 5.94 1.46
C VAL A 51 -2.03 6.11 1.61
N THR A 52 -2.80 5.48 0.72
CA THR A 52 -4.27 5.47 0.74
C THR A 52 -4.75 4.03 0.87
N ILE A 53 -5.70 3.78 1.78
CA ILE A 53 -6.24 2.46 2.07
C ILE A 53 -7.75 2.52 1.91
N GLU A 54 -8.30 1.66 1.06
CA GLU A 54 -9.72 1.60 0.75
C GLU A 54 -10.26 0.18 0.98
N PRO A 55 -11.34 0.02 1.78
CA PRO A 55 -12.05 -1.25 1.90
C PRO A 55 -13.05 -1.41 0.75
N ASN A 56 -12.76 -2.28 -0.23
CA ASN A 56 -13.59 -2.49 -1.43
C ASN A 56 -13.92 -3.99 -1.63
N GLY A 57 -14.68 -4.60 -0.70
CA GLY A 57 -14.93 -6.06 -0.71
C GLY A 57 -13.70 -6.92 -0.39
N GLY A 58 -12.59 -6.25 -0.07
CA GLY A 58 -11.26 -6.71 0.30
C GLY A 58 -10.43 -5.48 0.68
N THR A 59 -9.11 -5.51 0.52
CA THR A 59 -8.25 -4.35 0.85
C THR A 59 -7.51 -3.85 -0.37
N SER A 60 -7.69 -2.58 -0.72
CA SER A 60 -6.83 -1.88 -1.68
C SER A 60 -5.90 -0.93 -0.95
N VAL A 61 -4.60 -1.02 -1.20
CA VAL A 61 -3.58 -0.13 -0.66
C VAL A 61 -2.82 0.50 -1.82
N ARG A 62 -2.97 1.81 -1.97
CA ARG A 62 -2.17 2.62 -2.89
C ARG A 62 -1.03 3.29 -2.14
N MET A 63 0.18 3.15 -2.67
CA MET A 63 1.39 3.77 -2.15
C MET A 63 2.07 4.56 -3.25
N VAL A 64 2.55 5.76 -2.92
CA VAL A 64 3.37 6.59 -3.80
C VAL A 64 4.74 6.74 -3.17
N PHE A 65 5.79 6.44 -3.92
CA PHE A 65 7.18 6.59 -3.50
C PHE A 65 7.87 7.62 -4.39
N ASP A 66 8.73 8.44 -3.80
CA ASP A 66 9.69 9.21 -4.56
C ASP A 66 10.83 8.28 -4.99
N VAL A 67 11.17 8.28 -6.27
CA VAL A 67 12.27 7.49 -6.83
C VAL A 67 13.49 8.40 -6.88
N PRO A 68 14.55 8.12 -6.10
CA PRO A 68 15.78 8.88 -6.19
C PRO A 68 16.29 8.79 -7.62
N ARG A 69 16.59 9.94 -8.24
CA ARG A 69 17.45 9.93 -9.43
C ARG A 69 18.81 9.47 -8.94
N LEU A 70 19.21 8.26 -9.31
CA LEU A 70 20.60 7.84 -9.14
C LEU A 70 21.44 8.88 -9.91
N ALA A 71 22.27 9.61 -9.18
CA ALA A 71 23.23 10.52 -9.80
C ALA A 71 24.14 9.66 -10.68
N GLY A 72 24.06 9.89 -12.00
CA GLY A 72 24.97 9.29 -12.97
C GLY A 72 26.33 9.95 -12.94
#